data_AF-A0A1Y1KKN0-F1
#
_entry.id   AF-A0A1Y1KKN0-F1
#
_cell.length_a   1.000
_cell.length_b   1.000
_cell.length_c   1.000
_cell.angle_alpha   90.00
_cell.angle_beta   90.00
_cell.angle_gamma   90.00
#
_symmetry.space_group_name_H-M   'P 1'
#
loop_
_entity.id
_entity.type
_entity.pdbx_description
1 polymer ?
#
loop_
_entity_poly.entity_id
_entity_poly.type
_entity_poly.pdbx_seq_one_letter_code
_entity_poly.pdbx_strand_id
1 'polypeptide(L)'
;MKSELQQYCVLIKRFLSFLGLDAYIKVTFEPETTSHSSYGSGAIMQGIYKLRVRISHFHENPALVEGAHIRLIGEIKKDRYDSIYLQVADNNDITVIDDKVLSKETLRGGIHTPRKRPLQDANDNGEEIVEKSPRMNLNDGAFNTSLSQGSFDFENEFQN
;
A
#
# COMPACT_ATOMS: atom_id res chain seq x y z
N MET A 1 29.30 -27.32 23.72
CA MET A 1 28.60 -27.81 22.51
C MET A 1 27.11 -27.39 22.44
N LYS A 2 26.70 -26.24 23.01
CA LYS A 2 25.34 -25.67 22.81
C LYS A 2 25.34 -24.39 21.95
N SER A 3 26.50 -23.92 21.50
CA SER A 3 26.67 -22.63 20.83
C SER A 3 26.30 -22.66 19.35
N GLU A 4 26.73 -23.67 18.59
CA GLU A 4 26.54 -23.69 17.14
C GLU A 4 25.05 -23.87 16.75
N LEU A 5 24.33 -24.82 17.37
CA LEU A 5 22.91 -25.04 17.08
C LEU A 5 22.03 -23.83 17.46
N GLN A 6 22.37 -23.11 18.54
CA GLN A 6 21.68 -21.85 18.87
C GLN A 6 21.98 -20.77 17.82
N GLN A 7 23.22 -20.70 17.34
CA GLN A 7 23.64 -19.74 16.31
C GLN A 7 22.95 -20.01 14.97
N TYR A 8 22.82 -21.28 14.57
CA TYR A 8 22.05 -21.70 13.39
C TYR A 8 20.56 -21.38 13.54
N CYS A 9 19.95 -21.64 14.70
CA CYS A 9 18.55 -21.28 14.94
C CYS A 9 18.31 -19.76 14.88
N VAL A 10 19.23 -18.95 15.39
CA VAL A 10 19.14 -17.48 15.30
C VAL A 10 19.30 -17.01 13.86
N LEU A 11 20.26 -17.57 13.11
CA LEU A 11 20.46 -17.29 11.69
C LEU A 11 19.24 -17.67 10.85
N ILE A 12 18.67 -18.86 11.06
CA ILE A 12 17.49 -19.34 10.35
C ILE A 12 16.26 -18.50 10.70
N LYS A 13 16.05 -18.13 11.97
CA LYS A 13 14.96 -17.20 12.36
C LYS A 13 15.11 -15.82 11.72
N ARG A 14 16.35 -15.33 11.59
CA ARG A 14 16.65 -14.05 10.94
C ARG A 14 16.50 -14.13 9.42
N PHE A 15 16.74 -15.29 8.81
CA PHE A 15 16.48 -15.52 7.38
C PHE A 15 14.98 -15.70 7.08
N LEU A 16 14.24 -16.33 7.99
CA LEU A 16 12.78 -16.52 7.89
C LEU A 16 11.97 -15.23 8.09
N SER A 17 12.58 -14.12 8.53
CA SER A 17 11.89 -12.83 8.64
C SER A 17 11.94 -11.99 7.35
N PHE A 18 12.72 -12.43 6.35
CA PHE A 18 12.73 -11.81 5.03
C PHE A 18 11.62 -12.40 4.14
N LEU A 19 10.77 -11.51 3.64
CA LEU A 19 9.69 -11.80 2.71
C LEU A 19 10.09 -11.32 1.31
N GLY A 20 9.93 -12.20 0.33
CA GLY A 20 9.94 -11.82 -1.09
C GLY A 20 8.54 -11.41 -1.55
N LEU A 21 8.40 -10.25 -2.15
CA LEU A 21 7.12 -9.71 -2.62
C LEU A 21 7.23 -9.21 -4.06
N ASP A 22 6.34 -9.68 -4.93
CA ASP A 22 6.19 -9.21 -6.30
C ASP A 22 5.07 -8.15 -6.34
N ALA A 23 5.41 -6.92 -6.75
CA ALA A 23 4.51 -5.77 -6.70
C ALA A 23 4.90 -4.70 -7.73
N TYR A 24 4.05 -3.69 -7.89
CA TYR A 24 4.33 -2.56 -8.78
C TYR A 24 4.72 -1.31 -7.99
N ILE A 25 5.64 -0.51 -8.52
CA ILE A 25 6.00 0.78 -7.91
C ILE A 25 4.82 1.74 -8.06
N LYS A 26 4.26 2.19 -6.93
CA LYS A 26 3.19 3.20 -6.89
C LYS A 26 3.71 4.61 -6.66
N VAL A 27 4.76 4.75 -5.85
CA VAL A 27 5.46 6.00 -5.59
C VAL A 27 6.94 5.69 -5.75
N THR A 28 7.62 6.45 -6.59
CA THR A 28 9.06 6.37 -6.83
C THR A 28 9.86 6.41 -5.54
N PHE A 29 11.00 5.73 -5.53
CA PHE A 29 11.90 5.76 -4.39
C PHE A 29 12.72 7.04 -4.43
N GLU A 30 12.57 7.87 -3.41
CA GLU A 30 13.29 9.13 -3.28
C GLU A 30 14.14 9.13 -2.00
N PRO A 31 15.28 9.84 -2.00
CA PRO A 31 16.11 9.96 -0.81
C PRO A 31 15.40 10.85 0.23
N GLU A 32 15.21 10.31 1.42
CA GLU A 32 14.64 11.00 2.58
C GLU A 32 15.72 11.13 3.65
N THR A 33 16.02 12.37 4.05
CA THR A 33 17.01 12.64 5.09
C THR A 33 16.32 13.10 6.37
N THR A 34 16.60 12.38 7.45
CA THR A 34 16.18 12.72 8.80
C THR A 34 17.39 13.20 9.60
N SER A 35 17.16 13.79 10.78
CA SER A 35 18.23 14.32 11.64
C SER A 35 19.31 13.29 12.04
N HIS A 36 19.06 11.99 11.86
CA HIS A 36 19.96 10.92 12.30
C HIS A 36 20.27 9.87 11.22
N SER A 37 19.64 9.93 10.04
CA SER A 37 19.85 8.94 8.97
C SER A 37 19.32 9.41 7.62
N SER A 38 19.92 8.91 6.54
CA SER A 38 19.39 9.01 5.18
C SER A 38 18.91 7.63 4.73
N TYR A 39 17.75 7.56 4.08
CA TYR A 39 17.17 6.32 3.55
C TYR A 39 16.34 6.61 2.30
N GLY A 40 16.09 5.58 1.48
CA GLY A 40 15.16 5.66 0.37
C GLY A 40 13.73 5.40 0.84
N SER A 41 12.77 6.18 0.35
CA SER A 41 11.37 6.12 0.75
C SER A 41 10.48 6.06 -0.48
N GLY A 42 9.52 5.13 -0.49
CA GLY A 42 8.56 5.02 -1.58
C GLY A 42 7.39 4.13 -1.20
N ALA A 43 6.62 3.71 -2.21
CA ALA A 43 5.50 2.81 -1.99
C ALA A 43 5.28 1.89 -3.17
N ILE A 44 4.87 0.67 -2.85
CA ILE A 44 4.49 -0.35 -3.82
C ILE A 44 3.00 -0.65 -3.70
N MET A 45 2.45 -1.27 -4.72
CA MET A 45 1.08 -1.75 -4.71
C MET A 45 0.93 -3.12 -5.33
N GLN A 46 -0.07 -3.84 -4.84
CA GLN A 46 -0.53 -5.10 -5.39
C GLN A 46 -2.07 -5.09 -5.33
N GLY A 47 -2.71 -5.08 -6.51
CA GLY A 47 -4.16 -4.91 -6.62
C GLY A 47 -4.61 -3.58 -5.98
N ILE A 48 -5.47 -3.66 -4.97
CA ILE A 48 -5.99 -2.48 -4.26
C ILE A 48 -5.14 -2.06 -3.05
N TYR A 49 -4.13 -2.86 -2.70
CA TYR A 49 -3.31 -2.64 -1.50
C TYR A 49 -2.06 -1.85 -1.80
N LYS A 50 -1.69 -0.95 -0.88
CA LYS A 50 -0.47 -0.13 -0.90
C LYS A 50 0.37 -0.43 0.33
N LEU A 51 1.66 -0.63 0.15
CA LEU A 51 2.63 -0.81 1.23
C LEU A 51 3.75 0.22 1.11
N ARG A 52 4.09 0.87 2.24
CA ARG A 52 5.24 1.77 2.31
C ARG A 52 6.52 0.94 2.33
N VAL A 53 7.54 1.38 1.61
CA VAL A 53 8.85 0.73 1.57
C VAL A 53 9.91 1.73 2.03
N ARG A 54 10.86 1.24 2.81
CA ARG A 54 12.07 1.96 3.20
C ARG A 54 13.30 1.17 2.80
N ILE A 55 14.29 1.83 2.24
CA ILE A 55 15.54 1.23 1.77
C ILE A 55 16.68 1.83 2.59
N SER A 56 17.40 1.03 3.38
CA SER A 56 18.44 1.53 4.27
C SER A 56 19.63 2.13 3.52
N HIS A 57 20.17 1.39 2.54
CA HIS A 57 21.28 1.86 1.70
C HIS A 57 20.75 2.21 0.31
N PHE A 58 20.12 3.38 0.22
CA PHE A 58 19.52 3.84 -1.02
C PHE A 58 20.53 4.52 -1.94
N HIS A 59 20.43 4.20 -3.22
CA HIS A 59 21.07 4.91 -4.31
C HIS A 59 20.05 5.08 -5.45
N GLU A 60 20.20 6.11 -6.28
CA GLU A 60 19.31 6.28 -7.42
C GLU A 60 19.51 5.15 -8.42
N ASN A 61 18.42 4.53 -8.84
CA ASN A 61 18.41 3.50 -9.88
C ASN A 61 17.39 3.89 -10.95
N PRO A 62 17.82 4.22 -12.18
CA PRO A 62 16.93 4.66 -13.25
C PRO A 62 15.94 3.58 -13.72
N ALA A 63 16.16 2.31 -13.36
CA ALA A 63 15.22 1.23 -13.67
C ALA A 63 14.00 1.20 -12.73
N LEU A 64 14.07 1.85 -11.56
CA LEU A 64 13.01 1.82 -10.54
C LEU A 64 12.02 2.98 -10.73
N VAL A 65 11.30 2.97 -11.86
CA VAL A 65 10.33 4.00 -12.22
C VAL A 65 8.92 3.70 -11.72
N GLU A 66 8.09 4.74 -11.60
CA GLU A 66 6.66 4.57 -11.28
C GLU A 66 5.99 3.61 -12.27
N GLY A 67 5.25 2.63 -11.75
CA GLY A 67 4.56 1.60 -12.52
C GLY A 67 5.39 0.36 -12.85
N ALA A 68 6.70 0.35 -12.60
CA ALA A 68 7.55 -0.82 -12.87
C ALA A 68 7.14 -2.04 -12.03
N HIS A 69 7.19 -3.22 -12.63
CA HIS A 69 6.97 -4.50 -11.95
C HIS A 69 8.27 -4.99 -11.31
N ILE A 70 8.26 -5.10 -9.99
CA ILE A 70 9.47 -5.41 -9.20
C ILE A 70 9.21 -6.53 -8.20
N ARG A 71 10.28 -7.27 -7.90
CA ARG A 71 10.40 -8.17 -6.75
C ARG A 71 11.26 -7.49 -5.70
N LEU A 72 10.78 -7.42 -4.47
CA LEU A 72 11.54 -6.91 -3.33
C LEU A 72 11.73 -8.00 -2.28
N ILE A 73 12.92 -8.06 -1.71
CA ILE A 73 13.21 -8.90 -0.54
C ILE A 73 13.43 -7.97 0.65
N GLY A 74 12.64 -8.14 1.71
CA GLY A 74 12.73 -7.27 2.87
C GLY A 74 12.01 -7.80 4.10
N GLU A 75 12.13 -7.09 5.20
CA GLU A 75 11.50 -7.45 6.48
C GLU A 75 10.31 -6.53 6.76
N ILE A 76 9.20 -7.10 7.21
CA ILE A 76 8.04 -6.30 7.64
C ILE A 76 8.33 -5.68 9.01
N LYS A 77 8.32 -4.36 9.08
CA LYS A 77 8.54 -3.58 10.30
C LYS A 77 7.36 -2.67 10.61
N LYS A 78 7.37 -2.12 11.83
CA LYS A 78 6.42 -1.10 12.28
C LYS A 78 7.17 0.16 12.68
N ASP A 79 6.55 1.30 12.44
CA ASP A 79 7.05 2.57 12.93
C ASP A 79 6.50 2.88 14.33
N ARG A 80 6.83 4.08 14.84
CA ARG A 80 6.38 4.54 16.16
C ARG A 80 4.86 4.75 16.26
N TYR A 81 4.16 4.76 15.13
CA TYR A 81 2.72 4.92 15.01
C TYR A 81 2.02 3.60 14.65
N ASP A 82 2.68 2.46 14.88
CA ASP A 82 2.19 1.12 14.54
C ASP A 82 1.89 0.90 13.05
N SER A 83 2.35 1.80 12.17
CA SER A 83 2.15 1.67 10.73
C SER A 83 3.14 0.66 10.16
N ILE A 84 2.62 -0.27 9.36
CA ILE A 84 3.41 -1.34 8.75
C ILE A 84 4.13 -0.81 7.52
N TYR A 85 5.42 -1.12 7.42
CA TYR A 85 6.23 -0.85 6.22
C TYR A 85 7.16 -2.02 5.95
N LEU A 86 7.57 -2.16 4.69
CA LEU A 86 8.62 -3.09 4.28
C LEU A 86 9.97 -2.40 4.41
N GLN A 87 10.87 -2.98 5.18
CA GLN A 87 12.26 -2.55 5.27
C GLN A 87 13.12 -3.41 4.35
N VAL A 88 13.68 -2.78 3.33
CA VAL A 88 14.67 -3.35 2.43
C VAL A 88 16.05 -2.88 2.89
N ALA A 89 17.03 -3.79 2.88
CA ALA A 89 18.37 -3.46 3.34
C ALA A 89 19.14 -2.64 2.30
N ASP A 90 19.09 -3.10 1.04
CA ASP A 90 19.82 -2.50 -0.07
C ASP A 90 18.97 -2.53 -1.35
N ASN A 91 19.25 -1.61 -2.28
CA ASN A 91 18.66 -1.63 -3.62
C ASN A 91 18.92 -2.94 -4.38
N ASN A 92 20.02 -3.65 -4.08
CA ASN A 92 20.32 -4.95 -4.67
C ASN A 92 19.26 -6.03 -4.34
N ASP A 93 18.47 -5.82 -3.29
CA ASP A 93 17.36 -6.69 -2.91
C ASP A 93 16.07 -6.38 -3.72
N ILE A 94 16.16 -5.46 -4.70
CA ILE A 94 15.07 -5.07 -5.59
C ILE A 94 15.45 -5.49 -7.01
N THR A 95 14.61 -6.32 -7.62
CA THR A 95 14.81 -6.81 -9.00
C THR A 95 13.62 -6.42 -9.86
N VAL A 96 13.87 -5.82 -11.03
CA VAL A 96 12.82 -5.59 -12.03
C VAL A 96 12.49 -6.93 -12.70
N ILE A 97 11.21 -7.31 -12.72
CA ILE A 97 10.76 -8.61 -13.23
C ILE A 97 10.59 -8.56 -14.75
N ASP A 98 9.99 -7.49 -15.25
CA ASP A 98 9.68 -7.29 -16.66
C ASP A 98 9.71 -5.81 -17.04
N ASP A 99 9.68 -5.53 -18.35
CA ASP A 99 9.63 -4.16 -18.89
C ASP A 99 8.21 -3.58 -18.91
N LYS A 100 7.24 -4.23 -18.25
CA LYS A 100 5.86 -3.77 -18.23
C LYS A 100 5.71 -2.68 -17.18
N VAL A 101 5.29 -1.51 -17.65
CA VAL A 101 4.96 -0.38 -16.79
C VAL A 101 3.45 -0.24 -16.70
N LEU A 102 2.91 -0.26 -15.48
CA LEU A 102 1.49 0.01 -15.24
C LEU A 102 1.13 1.45 -15.60
N SER A 103 -0.06 1.63 -16.17
CA SER A 103 -0.58 2.98 -16.45
C SER A 103 -0.96 3.70 -15.15
N LYS A 104 -0.90 5.04 -15.19
CA LYS A 104 -1.25 5.90 -14.06
C LYS A 104 -2.68 5.66 -13.56
N GLU A 105 -3.61 5.36 -14.46
CA GLU A 105 -5.02 5.08 -14.13
C GLU A 105 -5.15 3.86 -13.20
N THR A 106 -4.43 2.77 -13.51
CA THR A 106 -4.43 1.57 -12.68
C THR A 106 -3.71 1.79 -11.35
N LEU A 107 -2.65 2.60 -11.32
CA LEU A 107 -1.93 2.93 -10.09
C LEU A 107 -2.79 3.69 -9.07
N ARG A 108 -3.83 4.41 -9.52
CA ARG A 108 -4.78 5.08 -8.62
C ARG A 108 -5.53 4.08 -7.73
N GLY A 109 -5.71 2.83 -8.16
CA GLY A 109 -6.45 1.79 -7.42
C GLY A 109 -5.83 1.33 -6.10
N GLY A 110 -4.51 1.50 -5.90
CA GLY A 110 -3.82 1.09 -4.67
C GLY A 110 -4.11 1.99 -3.46
N ILE A 111 -5.35 2.07 -2.98
CA ILE A 111 -5.79 3.01 -1.93
C ILE A 111 -5.79 2.42 -0.52
N HIS A 112 -5.72 1.10 -0.38
CA HIS A 112 -5.83 0.44 0.93
C HIS A 112 -4.46 0.12 1.51
N THR A 113 -4.12 0.72 2.65
CA THR A 113 -2.98 0.23 3.44
C THR A 113 -3.41 -1.00 4.24
N PRO A 114 -2.67 -2.12 4.22
CA PRO A 114 -2.97 -3.29 5.05
C PRO A 114 -3.12 -2.88 6.51
N ARG A 115 -4.31 -3.09 7.07
CA ARG A 115 -4.60 -2.90 8.49
C ARG A 115 -4.44 -4.23 9.22
N LYS A 116 -4.07 -4.20 10.51
CA LYS A 116 -4.20 -5.36 11.38
C LYS A 116 -5.65 -5.87 11.27
N ARG A 117 -5.83 -7.16 10.96
CA ARG A 117 -6.90 -7.90 11.64
C ARG A 117 -6.41 -8.12 13.07
N PRO A 118 -7.21 -7.84 14.12
CA PRO A 118 -6.98 -8.48 15.40
C PRO A 118 -6.83 -9.99 15.12
N LEU A 119 -5.85 -10.65 15.74
CA LEU A 119 -5.87 -12.10 15.79
C LEU A 119 -7.17 -12.43 16.52
N GLN A 120 -8.21 -12.81 15.78
CA GLN A 120 -9.37 -13.45 16.37
C GLN A 120 -8.79 -14.74 16.92
N ASP A 121 -8.74 -14.83 18.25
CA ASP A 121 -8.48 -16.07 18.95
C ASP A 121 -9.37 -17.13 18.30
N ALA A 122 -8.76 -18.23 17.88
CA ALA A 122 -9.43 -19.36 17.29
C ALA A 122 -10.34 -20.03 18.33
N ASN A 123 -11.46 -19.38 18.66
CA ASN A 123 -12.64 -20.05 19.17
C ASN A 123 -13.54 -20.32 17.97
N ASP A 124 -13.22 -21.46 17.36
CA ASP A 124 -14.12 -22.21 16.51
C ASP A 124 -15.41 -22.49 17.28
N ASN A 125 -16.46 -21.73 16.97
CA ASN A 125 -17.84 -22.12 17.19
C ASN A 125 -18.58 -21.63 15.95
N GLY A 126 -18.79 -22.53 15.01
CA GLY A 126 -19.48 -22.27 13.76
C GLY A 126 -20.84 -21.63 14.01
N GLU A 127 -21.00 -20.41 13.51
CA GLU A 127 -22.32 -19.88 13.17
C GLU A 127 -22.31 -19.41 11.72
N GLU A 128 -23.27 -19.98 11.01
CA GLU A 128 -23.63 -19.86 9.61
C GLU A 128 -23.66 -18.41 9.13
N ILE A 129 -22.89 -18.10 8.09
CA ILE A 129 -22.92 -16.80 7.43
C ILE A 129 -24.23 -16.71 6.64
N VAL A 130 -25.27 -16.17 7.25
CA VAL A 130 -26.50 -15.81 6.53
C VAL A 130 -26.15 -14.67 5.57
N GLU A 131 -26.15 -15.00 4.29
CA GLU A 131 -25.99 -14.09 3.16
C GLU A 131 -27.10 -13.01 3.20
N LYS A 132 -26.78 -11.81 3.70
CA LYS A 132 -27.67 -10.65 3.55
C LYS A 132 -27.31 -9.92 2.27
N SER A 133 -28.10 -10.17 1.23
CA SER A 133 -28.13 -9.40 -0.02
C SER A 133 -28.38 -7.91 0.26
N PRO A 134 -27.92 -6.99 -0.62
CA PRO A 134 -28.10 -5.55 -0.43
C PRO A 134 -29.58 -5.19 -0.57
N ARG A 135 -30.20 -4.64 0.49
CA ARG A 135 -31.52 -4.03 0.39
C ARG A 135 -31.39 -2.63 -0.22
N MET A 136 -31.96 -2.44 -1.41
CA MET A 136 -32.23 -1.12 -1.98
C MET A 136 -33.19 -0.36 -1.06
N ASN A 137 -32.80 0.85 -0.65
CA ASN A 137 -33.67 1.77 0.07
C ASN A 137 -34.39 2.66 -0.95
N LEU A 138 -35.60 2.25 -1.33
CA LEU A 138 -36.57 3.10 -2.01
C LEU A 138 -37.37 3.82 -0.92
N ASN A 139 -37.17 5.13 -0.79
CA ASN A 139 -38.10 5.98 -0.04
C ASN A 139 -38.65 7.03 -1.02
N ASP A 140 -39.79 6.69 -1.60
CA ASP A 140 -40.70 7.58 -2.31
C ASP A 140 -41.69 8.24 -1.34
N GLY A 141 -42.02 9.51 -1.61
CA GLY A 141 -43.22 10.21 -1.15
C GLY A 141 -42.96 11.21 -0.01
N ALA A 142 -42.90 12.53 -0.18
CA ALA A 142 -43.80 13.52 -0.81
C ALA A 142 -44.28 14.51 0.28
N PHE A 143 -44.11 15.83 0.04
CA PHE A 143 -45.13 16.90 0.14
C PHE A 143 -44.51 18.32 0.33
N ASN A 144 -44.34 19.00 -0.81
CA ASN A 144 -44.71 20.35 -1.25
C ASN A 144 -44.60 21.63 -0.38
N THR A 145 -44.37 22.74 -1.12
CA THR A 145 -44.53 24.20 -0.86
C THR A 145 -43.31 24.92 -0.28
N SER A 146 -42.85 26.09 -0.73
CA SER A 146 -43.17 27.00 -1.85
C SER A 146 -42.15 28.16 -1.84
N LEU A 147 -41.85 28.75 -3.03
CA LEU A 147 -41.32 30.13 -3.27
C LEU A 147 -39.89 30.42 -2.73
N SER A 148 -38.97 31.11 -3.43
CA SER A 148 -39.07 32.08 -4.52
C SER A 148 -37.72 32.23 -5.25
N GLN A 149 -37.84 32.62 -6.52
CA GLN A 149 -36.87 33.17 -7.48
C GLN A 149 -35.50 33.67 -6.97
N GLY A 150 -34.47 33.28 -7.71
CA GLY A 150 -33.15 33.91 -7.75
C GLY A 150 -32.46 33.54 -9.06
N SER A 151 -32.74 34.32 -10.10
CA SER A 151 -32.11 34.31 -11.41
C SER A 151 -30.60 34.54 -11.32
N PHE A 152 -29.80 33.69 -11.95
CA PHE A 152 -28.46 34.07 -12.41
C PHE A 152 -28.27 33.51 -13.81
N ASP A 153 -28.40 34.42 -14.78
CA ASP A 153 -28.20 34.18 -16.20
C ASP A 153 -26.75 33.80 -16.48
N PHE A 154 -26.60 32.78 -17.30
CA PHE A 154 -25.35 32.33 -17.89
C PHE A 154 -25.17 33.14 -19.18
N GLU A 155 -24.40 34.23 -19.14
CA GLU A 155 -23.95 34.84 -20.38
C GLU A 155 -22.74 34.08 -20.93
N ASN A 156 -22.98 33.63 -22.15
CA ASN A 156 -22.11 32.87 -23.00
C ASN A 156 -21.22 33.85 -23.78
N GLU A 157 -19.97 33.45 -23.99
CA GLU A 157 -19.27 33.55 -25.28
C GLU A 157 -18.67 34.88 -25.81
N PHE A 158 -17.45 34.68 -26.35
CA PHE A 158 -16.74 35.36 -27.45
C PHE A 158 -15.95 36.68 -27.24
N GLN A 159 -14.63 36.54 -27.51
CA GLN A 159 -13.72 37.41 -28.30
C GLN A 159 -13.87 38.93 -28.12
N ASN A 160 -12.83 39.68 -27.74
CA ASN A 160 -11.50 39.78 -28.34
C ASN A 160 -10.55 40.54 -27.38
#